data_AF-A0A8E0IR51-F1
#
_entry.id   AF-A0A8E0IR51-F1
#
_cell.length_a   1.000
_cell.length_b   1.000
_cell.length_c   1.000
_cell.angle_alpha   90.00
_cell.angle_beta   90.00
_cell.angle_gamma   90.00
#
_symmetry.space_group_name_H-M   'P 1'
#
loop_
_entity.id
_entity.type
_entity.pdbx_description
1 polymer ?
#
loop_
_entity_poly.entity_id
_entity_poly.type
_entity_poly.pdbx_seq_one_letter_code
_entity_poly.pdbx_strand_id
1 'polypeptide(L)'
;MRLVDQYLVRTVGERDSEMFLIHLSVALERSHKQEPVDALPDNLWAEVTADPAYQKALSIWQHVAASRPVEFSDFETRYIIMHLVNILRRG
;
A
#
# COMPACT_ATOMS: atom_id res chain seq x y z
N MET A 1 9.38 5.17 -11.09
CA MET A 1 9.53 5.95 -9.86
C MET A 1 9.00 7.37 -9.99
N ARG A 2 9.63 8.33 -10.71
CA ARG A 2 9.19 9.75 -10.74
C ARG A 2 7.69 10.04 -10.95
N LEU A 3 6.98 9.26 -11.78
CA LEU A 3 5.54 9.47 -12.01
C LEU A 3 4.66 8.98 -10.86
N VAL A 4 5.04 7.85 -10.23
CA VAL A 4 4.35 7.30 -9.06
C VAL A 4 4.53 8.22 -7.86
N ASP A 5 5.74 8.74 -7.66
CA ASP A 5 6.06 9.65 -6.55
C ASP A 5 5.22 10.93 -6.66
N GLN A 6 5.16 11.54 -7.86
CA GLN A 6 4.32 12.72 -8.11
C GLN A 6 2.82 12.45 -7.92
N TYR A 7 2.35 11.28 -8.34
CA TYR A 7 0.96 10.87 -8.13
C TYR A 7 0.63 10.75 -6.64
N LEU A 8 1.50 10.09 -5.86
CA LEU A 8 1.31 9.91 -4.42
C LEU A 8 1.32 11.24 -3.68
N VAL A 9 2.29 12.12 -3.94
CA VAL A 9 2.35 13.45 -3.33
C VAL A 9 1.06 14.24 -3.58
N ARG A 10 0.51 14.17 -4.80
CA ARG A 10 -0.77 14.84 -5.14
C ARG A 10 -1.99 14.22 -4.46
N THR A 11 -1.95 12.92 -4.19
CA THR A 11 -3.13 12.16 -3.76
C THR A 11 -3.24 12.03 -2.25
N VAL A 12 -2.11 11.89 -1.56
CA VAL A 12 -2.04 11.69 -0.10
C VAL A 12 -1.18 12.74 0.62
N GLY A 13 -0.57 13.69 -0.10
CA GLY A 13 0.28 14.72 0.49
C GLY A 13 1.74 14.26 0.65
N GLU A 14 2.65 15.22 0.77
CA GLU A 14 4.09 14.97 0.78
C GLU A 14 4.53 14.08 1.95
N ARG A 15 4.12 14.44 3.17
CA ARG A 15 4.47 13.71 4.40
C ARG A 15 4.00 12.25 4.38
N ASP A 16 2.75 12.01 4.00
CA ASP A 16 2.22 10.65 4.01
C ASP A 16 2.69 9.84 2.79
N SER A 17 3.01 10.50 1.67
CA SER A 17 3.63 9.85 0.52
C SER A 17 5.00 9.27 0.87
N GLU A 18 5.81 9.99 1.66
CA GLU A 18 7.12 9.50 2.11
C GLU A 18 6.98 8.23 2.96
N MET A 19 6.05 8.22 3.91
CA MET A 19 5.80 7.04 4.76
C MET A 19 5.35 5.83 3.93
N PHE A 20 4.46 6.04 2.95
CA PHE A 20 4.03 4.96 2.05
C PHE A 20 5.17 4.44 1.19
N LEU A 21 6.00 5.32 0.64
CA LEU A 21 7.14 4.95 -0.20
C LEU A 21 8.19 4.15 0.57
N ILE A 22 8.41 4.44 1.85
CA ILE A 22 9.27 3.63 2.71
C ILE A 22 8.71 2.21 2.84
N HIS A 23 7.42 2.06 3.17
CA HIS A 23 6.80 0.73 3.26
C HIS A 23 6.86 -0.03 1.93
N LEU A 24 6.55 0.64 0.82
CA LEU A 24 6.60 0.04 -0.52
C LEU A 24 8.02 -0.41 -0.88
N SER A 25 9.05 0.34 -0.50
CA SER A 25 10.45 -0.03 -0.72
C SER A 25 10.83 -1.30 0.05
N VAL A 26 10.35 -1.44 1.28
CA VAL A 26 10.56 -2.66 2.10
C VAL A 26 9.81 -3.85 1.49
N ALA A 27 8.55 -3.67 1.09
CA ALA A 27 7.77 -4.72 0.44
C ALA A 27 8.39 -5.19 -0.88
N LEU A 28 8.93 -4.25 -1.68
CA LEU A 28 9.64 -4.54 -2.93
C LEU A 28 10.88 -5.39 -2.68
N GLU A 29 11.73 -5.01 -1.73
CA GLU A 29 12.94 -5.75 -1.38
C GLU A 29 12.60 -7.16 -0.87
N ARG A 30 11.59 -7.27 0.00
CA ARG A 30 11.09 -8.55 0.53
C ARG A 30 10.61 -9.47 -0.60
N SER A 31 9.81 -8.92 -1.51
CA SER A 31 9.29 -9.65 -2.68
C SER A 31 10.41 -10.08 -3.62
N HIS A 32 11.42 -9.23 -3.84
CA HIS A 32 12.62 -9.57 -4.60
C HIS A 32 13.40 -10.74 -3.98
N LYS A 33 13.48 -10.80 -2.65
CA LYS A 33 14.13 -11.88 -1.91
C LYS A 33 13.27 -13.12 -1.71
N GLN A 34 12.00 -13.09 -2.13
CA GLN A 34 11.01 -14.15 -1.89
C GLN A 34 10.88 -14.48 -0.39
N GLU A 35 11.05 -13.47 0.45
CA GLU A 35 10.87 -13.61 1.89
C GLU A 35 9.36 -13.79 2.20
N PRO A 36 9.00 -14.71 3.11
CA PRO A 36 7.61 -14.95 3.47
C PRO A 36 7.02 -13.75 4.23
N VAL A 37 5.70 -13.59 4.10
CA VAL A 37 4.91 -12.58 4.81
C VAL A 37 3.79 -13.30 5.53
N ASP A 38 3.65 -13.05 6.83
CA ASP A 38 2.54 -13.59 7.60
C ASP A 38 1.22 -12.98 7.14
N ALA A 39 0.12 -13.71 7.30
CA ALA A 39 -1.20 -13.17 7.00
C ALA A 39 -1.60 -12.10 8.03
N LEU A 40 -2.24 -11.03 7.57
CA LEU A 40 -2.99 -10.16 8.47
C LEU A 40 -4.08 -10.98 9.17
N PRO A 41 -4.28 -10.80 10.49
CA PRO A 41 -5.42 -11.39 11.18
C PRO A 41 -6.75 -11.04 10.50
N ASP A 42 -7.65 -12.01 10.38
CA ASP A 42 -8.90 -11.83 9.62
C ASP A 42 -9.78 -10.70 10.18
N ASN A 43 -9.81 -10.53 11.50
CA ASN A 43 -10.52 -9.43 12.14
C ASN A 43 -9.95 -8.07 11.75
N LEU A 44 -8.63 -7.94 11.69
CA LEU A 44 -7.97 -6.71 11.26
C LEU A 44 -8.23 -6.43 9.78
N TRP A 45 -8.22 -7.47 8.93
CA TRP A 45 -8.57 -7.29 7.52
C TRP A 45 -10.04 -6.90 7.32
N ALA A 46 -10.94 -7.45 8.13
CA ALA A 46 -12.34 -7.04 8.13
C ALA A 46 -12.51 -5.56 8.49
N GLU A 47 -11.77 -5.06 9.48
CA GLU A 47 -11.76 -3.63 9.82
C GLU A 47 -11.24 -2.76 8.66
N VAL A 48 -10.16 -3.19 8.00
CA VAL A 48 -9.58 -2.47 6.85
C VAL A 48 -10.56 -2.38 5.68
N THR A 49 -11.26 -3.47 5.37
CA THR A 49 -12.20 -3.54 4.24
C THR A 49 -13.54 -2.84 4.52
N ALA A 50 -13.93 -2.71 5.79
CA ALA A 50 -15.12 -1.96 6.21
C ALA A 50 -14.88 -0.44 6.28
N ASP A 51 -13.62 0.02 6.26
CA ASP A 51 -13.31 1.44 6.37
C ASP A 51 -13.76 2.23 5.12
N PRO A 52 -14.39 3.42 5.26
CA PRO A 52 -14.80 4.23 4.11
C PRO A 52 -13.66 4.60 3.14
N ALA A 53 -12.43 4.67 3.63
CA ALA A 53 -11.26 4.96 2.80
C ALA A 53 -10.80 3.76 1.95
N TYR A 54 -11.31 2.55 2.20
CA TYR A 54 -10.87 1.32 1.54
C TYR A 54 -10.92 1.39 0.01
N GLN A 55 -12.02 1.88 -0.55
CA GLN A 55 -12.18 1.97 -2.01
C GLN A 55 -11.18 2.96 -2.64
N LYS A 56 -10.89 4.06 -1.95
CA LYS A 56 -9.87 5.01 -2.38
C LYS A 56 -8.47 4.40 -2.27
N ALA A 57 -8.18 3.67 -1.20
CA ALA A 57 -6.92 2.94 -1.03
C ALA A 57 -6.71 1.92 -2.16
N LEU A 58 -7.74 1.15 -2.52
CA LEU A 58 -7.69 0.22 -3.65
C LEU A 58 -7.39 0.93 -4.97
N SER A 59 -8.03 2.06 -5.22
CA SER A 59 -7.83 2.83 -6.45
C SER A 59 -6.40 3.37 -6.56
N ILE A 60 -5.85 3.87 -5.46
CA ILE A 60 -4.44 4.30 -5.37
C ILE A 60 -3.53 3.10 -5.63
N TRP A 61 -3.77 1.97 -4.97
CA TRP A 61 -2.95 0.78 -5.15
C TRP A 61 -2.98 0.28 -6.59
N GLN A 62 -4.13 0.20 -7.24
CA GLN A 62 -4.25 -0.20 -8.65
C GLN A 62 -3.41 0.70 -9.58
N HIS A 63 -3.40 2.01 -9.31
CA HIS A 63 -2.58 2.95 -10.08
C HIS A 63 -1.08 2.72 -9.87
N VAL A 64 -0.65 2.55 -8.62
CA VAL A 64 0.77 2.32 -8.28
C VAL A 64 1.25 0.95 -8.81
N ALA A 65 0.45 -0.09 -8.59
CA ALA A 65 0.77 -1.47 -8.93
C ALA A 65 0.85 -1.73 -10.44
N ALA A 66 0.24 -0.87 -11.28
CA ALA A 66 0.32 -0.98 -12.75
C ALA A 66 1.76 -0.88 -13.29
N SER A 67 2.70 -0.36 -12.49
CA SER A 67 4.10 -0.19 -12.87
C SER A 67 5.08 -1.03 -12.04
N ARG A 68 4.58 -2.05 -11.33
CA ARG A 68 5.39 -2.85 -10.39
C ARG A 68 6.45 -3.71 -11.10
N PRO A 69 7.68 -3.78 -10.57
CA PRO A 69 8.74 -4.64 -11.11
C PRO A 69 8.63 -6.11 -10.63
N VAL A 70 7.79 -6.37 -9.62
CA VAL A 70 7.59 -7.68 -8.99
C VAL A 70 6.12 -7.92 -8.70
N GLU A 71 5.73 -9.19 -8.65
CA GLU A 71 4.42 -9.60 -8.16
C GLU A 71 4.45 -9.65 -6.63
N PHE A 72 3.50 -8.96 -6.00
CA PHE A 72 3.30 -9.03 -4.56
C PHE A 72 2.36 -10.18 -4.23
N SER A 73 2.61 -10.88 -3.13
CA SER A 73 1.66 -11.86 -2.61
C SER A 73 0.36 -11.19 -2.15
N ASP A 74 -0.70 -11.98 -2.00
CA ASP A 74 -1.97 -11.49 -1.43
C ASP A 74 -1.76 -10.95 -0.01
N PHE A 75 -0.88 -11.57 0.79
CA PHE A 75 -0.58 -11.12 2.15
C PHE A 75 0.11 -9.76 2.16
N GLU A 76 1.14 -9.58 1.32
CA GLU A 76 1.81 -8.28 1.19
C GLU A 76 0.84 -7.20 0.67
N THR A 77 0.02 -7.55 -0.33
CA THR A 77 -0.99 -6.65 -0.88
C THR A 77 -1.97 -6.17 0.19
N ARG A 78 -2.40 -7.03 1.13
CA ARG A 78 -3.26 -6.63 2.24
C ARG A 78 -2.56 -5.64 3.19
N TYR A 79 -1.28 -5.83 3.50
CA TYR A 79 -0.51 -4.85 4.28
C TYR A 79 -0.39 -3.50 3.57
N ILE A 80 -0.10 -3.50 2.28
CA ILE A 80 -0.01 -2.28 1.47
C ILE A 80 -1.34 -1.51 1.50
N ILE A 81 -2.47 -2.20 1.32
CA ILE A 81 -3.80 -1.59 1.37
C ILE A 81 -4.10 -1.06 2.78
N MET A 82 -3.78 -1.82 3.84
CA MET A 82 -3.94 -1.37 5.23
C MET A 82 -3.17 -0.06 5.49
N HIS A 83 -1.94 0.06 5.00
CA HIS A 83 -1.16 1.29 5.14
C HIS A 83 -1.79 2.47 4.40
N LEU A 84 -2.30 2.26 3.19
CA LEU A 84 -3.03 3.30 2.44
C LEU A 84 -4.31 3.73 3.16
N VAL A 85 -5.08 2.80 3.71
CA VAL A 85 -6.26 3.12 4.53
C VAL A 85 -5.85 3.96 5.74
N ASN A 86 -4.79 3.57 6.46
CA ASN A 86 -4.31 4.30 7.63
C ASN A 86 -3.81 5.71 7.30
N ILE A 87 -3.21 5.91 6.12
CA ILE A 87 -2.83 7.23 5.62
C ILE A 87 -4.07 8.08 5.35
N LEU A 88 -5.04 7.51 4.61
CA LEU A 88 -6.25 8.23 4.21
C LEU A 88 -7.16 8.59 5.38
N ARG A 89 -7.09 7.87 6.50
CA ARG A 89 -7.81 8.20 7.75
C ARG A 89 -7.20 9.38 8.51
N ARG A 90 -5.93 9.71 8.25
CA ARG A 90 -5.19 10.77 8.97
C ARG A 90 -5.34 12.14 8.31
N GLY A 91 -5.69 12.17 7.03
CA GLY A 91 -6.02 13.39 6.28
C GLY A 91 -7.48 13.78 6.45
#